data_AF-A0A7S2ERJ5-F1
#
_entry.id   AF-A0A7S2ERJ5-F1
#
_cell.length_a   1.000
_cell.length_b   1.000
_cell.length_c   1.000
_cell.angle_alpha   90.00
_cell.angle_beta   90.00
_cell.angle_gamma   90.00
#
_symmetry.space_group_name_H-M   'P 1'
#
loop_
_entity.id
_entity.type
_entity.pdbx_description
1 polymer ?
#
loop_
_entity_poly.entity_id
_entity_poly.type
_entity_poly.pdbx_seq_one_letter_code
_entity_poly.pdbx_strand_id
1 'polypeptide(L)'
;GGGPSPGRGPAISGDGTRVAVGTASWTLGRVRVFEPNGDAWKQVGGDVVESGRDDCGPGGMTPGFGQSVGLSRAGDFLVVGAPGRGNEWDNRGLVRVYHYTGLDWVKVGSDLNGGEAHYDGAGESVDISDEGDTIAVGIVTFSFDYNPPTHSRAKVYDYQKNL
;
A
#
# COMPACT_ATOMS: atom_id res chain seq x y z
N GLY A 1 8.21 -14.33 18.18
CA GLY A 1 7.31 -13.30 17.63
C GLY A 1 7.80 -12.98 16.25
N GLY A 2 7.01 -13.28 15.22
CA GLY A 2 7.30 -12.87 13.86
C GLY A 2 6.60 -11.54 13.62
N GLY A 3 7.38 -10.49 13.33
CA GLY A 3 6.80 -9.25 12.82
C GLY A 3 6.32 -9.45 11.37
N PRO A 4 5.48 -8.55 10.85
CA PRO A 4 5.11 -8.54 9.43
C PRO A 4 6.39 -8.49 8.58
N SER A 5 6.38 -9.20 7.45
CA SER A 5 7.53 -9.26 6.55
C SER A 5 7.55 -8.01 5.67
N PRO A 6 8.54 -7.11 5.78
CA PRO A 6 8.64 -5.97 4.87
C PRO A 6 9.09 -6.47 3.50
N GLY A 7 8.24 -6.34 2.48
CA GLY A 7 8.63 -6.76 1.13
C GLY A 7 7.55 -6.57 0.07
N ARG A 8 7.99 -6.41 -1.18
CA ARG A 8 7.13 -6.56 -2.37
C ARG A 8 6.57 -7.99 -2.39
N GLY A 9 5.28 -8.16 -2.14
CA GLY A 9 4.68 -9.50 -2.10
C GLY A 9 3.47 -9.59 -1.17
N PRO A 10 2.94 -10.80 -0.96
CA PRO A 10 1.85 -11.02 -0.02
C PRO A 10 2.28 -10.73 1.42
N ALA A 11 1.33 -10.32 2.26
CA ALA A 11 1.53 -10.07 3.68
C ALA A 11 0.68 -11.02 4.54
N ILE A 12 1.14 -11.31 5.75
CA ILE A 12 0.40 -12.08 6.76
C ILE A 12 0.21 -11.20 8.00
N SER A 13 -0.96 -11.27 8.64
CA SER A 13 -1.20 -10.61 9.93
C SER A 13 -0.34 -11.23 11.02
N GLY A 14 0.01 -10.44 12.03
CA GLY A 14 0.87 -10.89 13.14
C GLY A 14 0.27 -12.02 13.99
N ASP A 15 -1.05 -12.18 14.00
CA ASP A 15 -1.75 -13.32 14.60
C ASP A 15 -1.83 -14.56 13.69
N GLY A 16 -1.41 -14.45 12.43
CA GLY A 16 -1.41 -15.52 11.44
C GLY A 16 -2.78 -15.86 10.86
N THR A 17 -3.82 -15.05 11.13
CA THR A 17 -5.21 -15.36 10.73
C THR A 17 -5.61 -14.79 9.38
N ARG A 18 -4.84 -13.85 8.81
CA ARG A 18 -5.14 -13.20 7.54
C ARG A 18 -3.94 -13.12 6.63
N VAL A 19 -4.17 -13.30 5.33
CA VAL A 19 -3.17 -13.12 4.27
C VAL A 19 -3.69 -12.12 3.26
N ALA A 20 -2.92 -11.06 3.00
CA ALA A 20 -3.17 -10.10 1.94
C ALA A 20 -2.34 -10.43 0.70
N VAL A 21 -2.96 -10.40 -0.48
CA VAL A 21 -2.33 -10.64 -1.77
C VAL A 21 -2.66 -9.50 -2.72
N GLY A 22 -1.63 -8.78 -3.14
CA GLY A 22 -1.73 -7.81 -4.20
C GLY A 22 -1.51 -8.41 -5.58
N THR A 23 -2.34 -8.03 -6.55
CA THR A 23 -2.11 -8.29 -7.98
C THR A 23 -1.94 -6.94 -8.67
N ALA A 24 -0.72 -6.42 -8.60
CA ALA A 24 -0.36 -5.17 -9.24
C ALA A 24 -0.52 -5.27 -10.76
N SER A 25 -1.12 -4.24 -11.36
CA SER A 25 -1.30 -4.09 -12.80
C SER A 25 -0.99 -2.66 -13.22
N TRP A 26 -0.74 -2.46 -14.50
CA TRP A 26 -0.56 -1.16 -15.13
C TRP A 26 -1.88 -0.37 -15.26
N THR A 27 -3.02 -1.04 -15.12
CA THR A 27 -4.33 -0.43 -15.37
C THR A 27 -5.18 -0.33 -14.10
N LEU A 28 -5.39 -1.43 -13.39
CA LEU A 28 -6.12 -1.49 -12.12
C LEU A 28 -5.55 -2.64 -11.28
N GLY A 29 -4.56 -2.32 -10.46
CA GLY A 29 -4.10 -3.26 -9.43
C GLY A 29 -5.21 -3.50 -8.40
N ARG A 30 -5.17 -4.65 -7.73
CA ARG A 30 -6.11 -4.98 -6.64
C ARG A 30 -5.38 -5.66 -5.50
N VAL A 31 -5.96 -5.59 -4.31
CA VAL A 31 -5.55 -6.39 -3.15
C VAL A 31 -6.74 -7.18 -2.65
N ARG A 32 -6.50 -8.43 -2.29
CA ARG A 32 -7.48 -9.31 -1.65
C ARG A 32 -6.92 -9.82 -0.34
N VAL A 33 -7.75 -9.89 0.68
CA VAL A 33 -7.40 -10.46 1.98
C VAL A 33 -8.19 -11.73 2.20
N PHE A 34 -7.54 -12.76 2.73
CA PHE A 34 -8.15 -14.07 2.96
C PHE A 34 -7.95 -14.50 4.41
N GLU A 35 -8.92 -15.25 4.93
CA GLU A 35 -8.87 -15.93 6.23
C GLU A 35 -9.06 -17.45 6.04
N PRO A 36 -8.49 -18.29 6.92
CA PRO A 36 -8.73 -19.73 6.92
C PRO A 36 -10.21 -20.06 7.17
N ASN A 37 -10.75 -20.99 6.40
CA ASN A 37 -12.09 -21.54 6.55
C ASN A 37 -12.06 -23.05 6.35
N GLY A 38 -11.71 -23.78 7.42
CA GLY A 38 -11.41 -25.22 7.34
C GLY A 38 -10.17 -25.46 6.49
N ASP A 39 -10.29 -26.32 5.48
CA ASP A 39 -9.23 -26.63 4.52
C ASP A 39 -9.16 -25.64 3.33
N ALA A 40 -9.99 -24.60 3.35
CA ALA A 40 -10.06 -23.59 2.30
C ALA A 40 -9.68 -22.19 2.81
N TRP A 41 -9.45 -21.27 1.88
CA TRP A 41 -9.30 -19.85 2.16
C TRP A 41 -10.53 -19.09 1.68
N LYS A 42 -11.09 -18.25 2.55
CA LYS A 42 -12.24 -17.41 2.23
C LYS A 42 -11.79 -15.96 2.17
N GLN A 43 -12.25 -15.22 1.15
CA GLN A 43 -11.97 -13.80 1.05
C GLN A 43 -12.70 -13.01 2.15
N VAL A 44 -12.00 -12.07 2.75
CA VAL A 44 -12.47 -11.14 3.79
C VAL A 44 -12.75 -9.80 3.13
N GLY A 45 -14.02 -9.38 3.15
CA GLY A 45 -14.46 -8.16 2.46
C GLY A 45 -14.42 -8.26 0.93
N GLY A 46 -14.67 -7.13 0.28
CA GLY A 46 -14.55 -6.97 -1.17
C GLY A 46 -13.10 -6.87 -1.63
N ASP A 47 -12.92 -6.72 -2.93
CA ASP A 47 -11.62 -6.43 -3.51
C ASP A 47 -11.23 -4.98 -3.19
N VAL A 48 -10.03 -4.78 -2.64
CA VAL A 48 -9.48 -3.44 -2.48
C VAL A 48 -8.92 -3.01 -3.83
N VAL A 49 -9.56 -2.02 -4.44
CA VAL A 49 -9.19 -1.47 -5.74
C VAL A 49 -8.93 0.02 -5.63
N GLU A 50 -8.16 0.56 -6.57
CA GLU A 50 -7.98 1.99 -6.72
C GLU A 50 -9.32 2.62 -7.20
N SER A 51 -9.78 3.69 -6.55
CA SER A 51 -11.10 4.30 -6.81
C SER A 51 -11.17 5.09 -8.12
N GLY A 52 -10.07 5.18 -8.86
CA GLY A 52 -10.03 5.73 -10.18
C GLY A 52 -9.88 7.24 -10.19
N ARG A 53 -9.02 7.67 -11.11
CA ARG A 53 -8.94 8.96 -11.79
C ARG A 53 -8.34 10.18 -11.15
N ASP A 54 -8.27 10.29 -9.84
CA ASP A 54 -8.10 11.64 -9.28
C ASP A 54 -6.65 12.03 -8.98
N ASP A 55 -5.73 11.07 -8.83
CA ASP A 55 -4.45 11.39 -8.14
C ASP A 55 -3.16 11.27 -9.00
N CYS A 56 -3.23 10.85 -10.27
CA CYS A 56 -2.02 10.51 -11.05
C CYS A 56 -1.93 11.11 -12.46
N GLY A 57 -2.64 12.20 -12.74
CA GLY A 57 -2.60 12.89 -14.04
C GLY A 57 -3.54 12.29 -15.11
N PRO A 58 -3.52 12.83 -16.36
CA PRO A 58 -4.48 12.48 -17.40
C PRO A 58 -4.39 10.99 -17.76
N GLY A 59 -5.43 10.24 -17.42
CA GLY A 59 -5.46 8.77 -17.54
C GLY A 59 -5.85 8.10 -16.22
N GLY A 60 -5.55 8.75 -15.09
CA GLY A 60 -6.27 8.48 -13.87
C GLY A 60 -6.07 7.10 -13.25
N MET A 61 -4.89 6.53 -13.47
CA MET A 61 -4.49 5.22 -12.97
C MET A 61 -3.30 5.44 -12.06
N THR A 62 -3.22 4.68 -10.96
CA THR A 62 -1.97 4.52 -10.22
C THR A 62 -1.33 3.18 -10.58
N PRO A 63 -0.40 3.15 -11.56
CA PRO A 63 0.32 1.92 -11.88
C PRO A 63 0.95 1.30 -10.64
N GLY A 64 0.77 -0.01 -10.50
CA GLY A 64 1.38 -0.75 -9.39
C GLY A 64 0.56 -0.76 -8.10
N PHE A 65 -0.72 -0.39 -8.09
CA PHE A 65 -1.56 -0.57 -6.89
C PHE A 65 -1.56 -2.02 -6.40
N GLY A 66 -1.28 -2.23 -5.11
CA GLY A 66 -1.12 -3.58 -4.56
C GLY A 66 0.26 -4.19 -4.81
N GLN A 67 1.25 -3.40 -5.21
CA GLN A 67 2.62 -3.90 -5.40
C GLN A 67 3.32 -4.23 -4.08
N SER A 68 3.00 -3.48 -3.03
CA SER A 68 3.40 -3.78 -1.67
C SER A 68 2.16 -3.71 -0.79
N VAL A 69 2.06 -4.63 0.16
CA VAL A 69 0.96 -4.69 1.11
C VAL A 69 1.50 -5.00 2.50
N GLY A 70 0.81 -4.53 3.54
CA GLY A 70 1.12 -4.83 4.94
C GLY A 70 -0.17 -4.96 5.75
N LEU A 71 -0.17 -5.84 6.76
CA LEU A 71 -1.31 -6.06 7.65
C LEU A 71 -0.89 -5.78 9.10
N SER A 72 -1.78 -5.16 9.87
CA SER A 72 -1.63 -5.06 11.33
C SER A 72 -1.64 -6.46 11.98
N ARG A 73 -1.34 -6.52 13.29
CA ARG A 73 -1.32 -7.78 14.03
C ARG A 73 -2.66 -8.51 13.99
N ALA A 74 -3.76 -7.77 14.17
CA ALA A 74 -5.13 -8.31 14.08
C ALA A 74 -5.63 -8.45 12.63
N GLY A 75 -4.87 -7.92 11.65
CA GLY A 75 -5.23 -7.91 10.25
C GLY A 75 -6.51 -7.11 9.94
N ASP A 76 -6.85 -6.14 10.78
CA ASP A 76 -7.95 -5.18 10.62
C ASP A 76 -7.52 -3.90 9.89
N PHE A 77 -6.23 -3.59 9.86
CA PHE A 77 -5.64 -2.56 9.02
C PHE A 77 -4.81 -3.16 7.90
N LEU A 78 -4.98 -2.61 6.70
CA LEU A 78 -4.26 -2.97 5.50
C LEU A 78 -3.59 -1.71 4.93
N VAL A 79 -2.29 -1.77 4.70
CA VAL A 79 -1.55 -0.74 3.96
C VAL A 79 -1.31 -1.25 2.55
N VAL A 80 -1.52 -0.41 1.54
CA VAL A 80 -1.33 -0.73 0.13
C VAL A 80 -0.46 0.33 -0.53
N GLY A 81 0.67 -0.09 -1.09
CA GLY A 81 1.55 0.76 -1.88
C GLY A 81 1.31 0.67 -3.38
N ALA A 82 1.53 1.79 -4.06
CA ALA A 82 1.51 1.91 -5.50
C ALA A 82 2.59 2.94 -5.95
N PRO A 83 3.81 2.50 -6.29
CA PRO A 83 4.91 3.41 -6.61
C PRO A 83 4.74 4.18 -7.91
N GLY A 84 3.65 3.95 -8.66
CA GLY A 84 3.23 4.82 -9.76
C GLY A 84 4.16 4.79 -10.97
N ARG A 85 5.02 3.77 -11.10
CA ARG A 85 6.01 3.67 -12.17
C ARG A 85 5.31 3.75 -13.54
N GLY A 86 5.70 4.69 -14.39
CA GLY A 86 5.36 4.68 -15.82
C GLY A 86 4.45 5.78 -16.32
N ASN A 87 4.17 6.82 -15.53
CA ASN A 87 3.60 8.06 -16.08
C ASN A 87 4.74 9.07 -16.33
N GLU A 88 4.68 9.84 -17.41
CA GLU A 88 5.74 10.82 -17.74
C GLU A 88 5.59 12.13 -16.95
N TRP A 89 4.53 12.25 -16.15
CA TRP A 89 4.05 13.52 -15.63
C TRP A 89 4.06 13.61 -14.09
N ASP A 90 3.94 12.49 -13.37
CA ASP A 90 3.86 12.49 -11.90
C ASP A 90 4.05 11.11 -11.23
N ASN A 91 5.29 10.67 -11.04
CA ASN A 91 5.62 9.38 -10.40
C ASN A 91 5.84 9.55 -8.88
N ARG A 92 5.01 10.33 -8.18
CA ARG A 92 5.09 10.51 -6.71
C ARG A 92 4.66 9.29 -5.89
N GLY A 93 4.13 8.25 -6.56
CA GLY A 93 3.54 7.08 -5.94
C GLY A 93 2.46 7.40 -4.91
N LEU A 94 1.87 6.37 -4.32
CA LEU A 94 0.95 6.51 -3.20
C LEU A 94 1.03 5.32 -2.26
N VAL A 95 0.67 5.57 -1.02
CA VAL A 95 0.35 4.55 -0.03
C VAL A 95 -0.99 4.91 0.60
N ARG A 96 -1.88 3.91 0.68
CA ARG A 96 -3.21 4.03 1.28
C ARG A 96 -3.39 3.05 2.41
N VAL A 97 -4.20 3.46 3.38
CA VAL A 97 -4.55 2.66 4.54
C VAL A 97 -6.04 2.34 4.47
N TYR A 98 -6.39 1.09 4.72
CA TYR A 98 -7.76 0.60 4.76
C TYR A 98 -8.02 -0.06 6.11
N HIS A 99 -9.23 0.14 6.63
CA HIS A 99 -9.72 -0.50 7.84
C HIS A 99 -10.86 -1.46 7.48
N TYR A 100 -10.83 -2.66 8.05
CA TYR A 100 -11.88 -3.65 7.87
C TYR A 100 -13.04 -3.40 8.83
N THR A 101 -14.21 -3.13 8.28
CA THR A 101 -15.41 -2.77 9.06
C THR A 101 -16.20 -3.97 9.59
N GLY A 102 -15.75 -5.20 9.32
CA GLY A 102 -16.56 -6.42 9.50
C GLY A 102 -17.43 -6.74 8.28
N LEU A 103 -17.60 -5.79 7.36
CA LEU A 103 -18.31 -5.98 6.09
C LEU A 103 -17.35 -5.83 4.90
N ASP A 104 -16.64 -4.71 4.85
CA ASP A 104 -15.74 -4.37 3.76
C ASP A 104 -14.52 -3.56 4.22
N TRP A 105 -13.54 -3.41 3.32
CA TRP A 105 -12.36 -2.58 3.47
C TRP A 105 -12.64 -1.14 3.08
N VAL A 106 -12.49 -0.22 4.02
CA VAL A 106 -12.76 1.21 3.81
C VAL A 106 -11.47 1.98 3.96
N LYS A 107 -11.15 2.83 2.97
CA LYS A 107 -9.99 3.72 3.05
C LYS A 107 -10.15 4.64 4.26
N VAL A 108 -9.12 4.72 5.08
CA VAL A 108 -9.05 5.64 6.21
C VAL A 108 -7.96 6.68 5.94
N GLY A 109 -8.22 7.92 6.34
CA GLY A 109 -7.26 9.02 6.33
C GLY A 109 -6.82 9.49 4.94
N SER A 110 -5.80 10.34 4.95
CA SER A 110 -5.20 10.92 3.74
C SER A 110 -4.18 9.97 3.12
N ASP A 111 -3.94 10.13 1.82
CA ASP A 111 -2.91 9.38 1.11
C ASP A 111 -1.52 9.77 1.63
N LEU A 112 -0.65 8.77 1.77
CA LEU A 112 0.75 8.97 2.13
C LEU A 112 1.56 8.96 0.83
N ASN A 113 2.12 10.10 0.44
CA ASN A 113 2.85 10.26 -0.83
C ASN A 113 4.36 10.37 -0.62
N GLY A 114 5.10 10.29 -1.73
CA GLY A 114 6.56 10.38 -1.73
C GLY A 114 7.07 11.71 -1.21
N GLY A 115 6.34 12.80 -1.41
CA GLY A 115 6.76 14.17 -1.11
C GLY A 115 6.54 15.08 -2.32
N GLU A 116 7.34 16.14 -2.42
CA GLU A 116 7.13 17.22 -3.39
C GLU A 116 7.75 16.95 -4.78
N ALA A 117 8.72 16.03 -4.91
CA ALA A 117 9.39 15.80 -6.19
C ALA A 117 8.61 14.84 -7.09
N HIS A 118 8.48 15.18 -8.38
CA HIS A 118 7.70 14.47 -9.42
C HIS A 118 8.12 13.00 -9.70
N TYR A 119 9.09 12.45 -8.96
CA TYR A 119 9.65 11.11 -9.19
C TYR A 119 9.89 10.30 -7.92
N ASP A 120 9.36 10.75 -6.78
CA ASP A 120 9.47 10.03 -5.51
C ASP A 120 8.42 8.92 -5.44
N GLY A 121 8.67 7.75 -6.02
CA GLY A 121 7.72 6.63 -6.04
C GLY A 121 7.49 6.00 -4.66
N ALA A 122 6.62 6.59 -3.84
CA ALA A 122 6.18 6.03 -2.56
C ALA A 122 5.40 4.74 -2.72
N GLY A 123 5.53 3.84 -1.74
CA GLY A 123 4.84 2.55 -1.76
C GLY A 123 5.61 1.49 -2.54
N GLU A 124 6.89 1.74 -2.80
CA GLU A 124 7.83 0.73 -3.29
C GLU A 124 7.91 -0.46 -2.33
N SER A 125 7.92 -0.16 -1.03
CA SER A 125 7.69 -1.09 0.07
C SER A 125 6.85 -0.40 1.13
N VAL A 126 6.05 -1.16 1.86
CA VAL A 126 5.29 -0.68 3.00
C VAL A 126 5.41 -1.66 4.15
N ASP A 127 5.28 -1.15 5.38
CA ASP A 127 5.10 -1.95 6.58
C ASP A 127 4.22 -1.18 7.58
N ILE A 128 3.57 -1.90 8.50
CA ILE A 128 2.64 -1.34 9.47
C ILE A 128 2.89 -1.94 10.86
N SER A 129 2.80 -1.12 11.91
CA SER A 129 2.89 -1.60 13.29
C SER A 129 1.77 -2.59 13.63
N ASP A 130 2.02 -3.40 14.66
CA ASP A 130 1.03 -4.34 15.18
C ASP A 130 -0.32 -3.66 15.50
N GLU A 131 -0.27 -2.45 16.04
CA GLU A 131 -1.45 -1.67 16.39
C GLU A 131 -2.08 -0.97 15.19
N GLY A 132 -1.33 -0.77 14.10
CA GLY A 132 -1.82 -0.09 12.90
C GLY A 132 -1.73 1.44 12.91
N ASP A 133 -0.96 2.02 13.84
CA ASP A 133 -0.77 3.46 14.00
C ASP A 133 0.56 3.99 13.45
N THR A 134 1.49 3.12 13.07
CA THR A 134 2.79 3.51 12.54
C THR A 134 2.98 2.84 11.19
N ILE A 135 3.31 3.61 10.16
CA ILE A 135 3.47 3.09 8.80
C ILE A 135 4.84 3.47 8.27
N ALA A 136 5.63 2.48 7.87
CA ALA A 136 6.88 2.70 7.16
C ALA A 136 6.65 2.64 5.65
N VAL A 137 7.15 3.62 4.91
CA VAL A 137 7.00 3.75 3.46
C VAL A 137 8.37 3.86 2.81
N GLY A 138 8.70 2.88 1.97
CA GLY A 138 9.82 2.95 1.06
C GLY A 138 9.49 3.82 -0.15
N ILE A 139 10.43 4.70 -0.50
CA ILE A 139 10.35 5.62 -1.63
C ILE A 139 11.55 5.35 -2.53
N VAL A 140 11.26 5.00 -3.78
CA VAL A 140 12.28 4.93 -4.83
C VAL A 140 12.24 6.22 -5.63
N THR A 141 13.35 6.94 -5.70
CA THR A 141 13.42 8.14 -6.54
C THR A 141 13.99 7.79 -7.91
N PHE A 142 13.25 8.05 -8.97
CA PHE A 142 13.75 7.86 -10.35
C PHE A 142 14.48 9.13 -10.80
N SER A 143 15.80 9.10 -10.67
CA SER A 143 16.67 10.16 -11.16
C SER A 143 16.87 10.02 -12.68
N PHE A 144 15.95 10.54 -13.49
CA PHE A 144 16.24 10.75 -14.90
C PHE A 144 16.88 12.12 -15.16
N ASP A 145 16.54 13.16 -14.38
CA ASP A 145 16.97 14.55 -14.64
C ASP A 145 17.46 15.36 -13.40
N TYR A 146 17.63 14.74 -12.22
CA TYR A 146 18.04 15.46 -11.01
C TYR A 146 19.55 15.36 -10.75
N ASN A 147 20.23 16.50 -10.67
CA ASN A 147 21.65 16.60 -10.31
C ASN A 147 21.82 17.41 -9.01
N PRO A 148 22.30 16.83 -7.90
CA PRO A 148 22.81 15.45 -7.77
C PRO A 148 21.69 14.40 -7.71
N PRO A 149 21.97 13.15 -8.11
CA PRO A 149 21.01 12.06 -8.01
C PRO A 149 20.55 11.88 -6.56
N THR A 150 19.25 11.87 -6.34
CA THR A 150 18.66 11.58 -5.03
C THR A 150 18.58 10.08 -4.79
N HIS A 151 18.95 9.63 -3.59
CA HIS A 151 18.89 8.23 -3.19
C HIS A 151 17.48 7.81 -2.73
N SER A 152 17.16 6.53 -2.88
CA SER A 152 15.98 5.92 -2.25
C SER A 152 15.94 6.24 -0.76
N ARG A 153 14.74 6.45 -0.22
CA ARG A 153 14.53 6.86 1.17
C ARG A 153 13.38 6.09 1.81
N ALA A 154 13.34 6.09 3.14
CA ALA A 154 12.19 5.63 3.90
C ALA A 154 11.56 6.82 4.64
N LYS A 155 10.23 6.83 4.73
CA LYS A 155 9.48 7.74 5.60
C LYS A 155 8.63 6.92 6.56
N VAL A 156 8.61 7.34 7.83
CA VAL A 156 7.73 6.76 8.85
C VAL A 156 6.64 7.78 9.13
N TYR A 157 5.40 7.32 9.15
CA TYR A 157 4.21 8.12 9.40
C TYR A 157 3.54 7.65 10.68
N ASP A 158 3.32 8.57 11.61
CA ASP A 158 2.36 8.37 12.70
C ASP A 158 0.96 8.61 12.14
N TYR A 159 0.18 7.56 12.08
CA TYR A 159 -1.13 7.53 11.45
C TYR A 159 -2.22 7.64 12.51
N GLN A 160 -2.90 8.80 12.56
CA GLN A 160 -4.02 9.02 13.47
C GLN A 160 -5.29 8.36 12.94
N LYS A 161 -5.76 7.34 13.67
CA LYS A 161 -6.97 6.59 13.37
C LYS A 161 -8.19 7.41 13.80
N ASN A 162 -8.76 8.19 12.88
CA ASN A 162 -10.07 8.80 13.09
C ASN A 162 -11.15 7.74 12.80
N LEU A 163 -11.44 6.90 13.79
CA LEU A 163 -12.47 5.85 13.75
C LEU A 163 -13.77 6.30 14.42
#